data_AF-A0A942RQ89-F1
#
_entry.id   AF-A0A942RQ89-F1
#
_cell.length_a   1.000
_cell.length_b   1.000
_cell.length_c   1.000
_cell.angle_alpha   90.00
_cell.angle_beta   90.00
_cell.angle_gamma   90.00
#
_symmetry.space_group_name_H-M   'P 1'
#
loop_
_entity.id
_entity.type
_entity.pdbx_description
1 polymer ?
#
loop_
_entity_poly.entity_id
_entity_poly.type
_entity_poly.pdbx_seq_one_letter_code
_entity_poly.pdbx_strand_id
1 'polypeptide(L)'
;MITIDNYLDNHYIHRSNWLRAAVLGANDGIISISSLAIGVAAASSTREPIVLATVAGLVAGALSMAAGEYVSVSSQTDTEKADIEREIKELKEMPNEELNILAQIYEKRGLKKETAMQVAIELTEKDALGTHIRDELGINEISQAKPIQAAVASGASFTVGGVLPLLIVLFAPVQGMEYWLYGFTIIFLIILGATSAKTGGSSIKKAILRITIWGTIAMVLSALVGYLFGVNI
;
A
#
# COMPACT_ATOMS: atom_id res chain seq x y z
N MET A 1 1.39 26.12 24.12
CA MET A 1 2.84 26.28 23.94
C MET A 1 3.28 25.22 22.95
N ILE A 2 4.00 25.57 21.89
CA ILE A 2 4.49 24.59 20.89
C ILE A 2 5.61 23.78 21.57
N THR A 3 5.50 22.45 21.53
CA THR A 3 6.54 21.50 21.95
C THR A 3 6.98 20.72 20.70
N ILE A 4 8.16 20.10 20.74
CA ILE A 4 8.64 19.28 19.62
C ILE A 4 7.61 18.19 19.29
N ASP A 5 7.09 17.52 20.32
CA ASP A 5 6.12 16.42 20.16
C ASP A 5 4.81 16.91 19.50
N ASN A 6 4.22 18.01 19.99
CA ASN A 6 2.94 18.49 19.45
C ASN A 6 3.07 19.13 18.05
N TYR A 7 4.27 19.56 17.67
CA TYR A 7 4.55 20.05 16.33
C TYR A 7 4.69 18.89 15.33
N LEU A 8 5.39 17.82 15.71
CA LEU A 8 5.64 16.67 14.85
C LEU A 8 4.39 15.80 14.63
N ASP A 9 3.53 15.66 15.65
CA ASP A 9 2.29 14.86 15.57
C ASP A 9 1.31 15.31 14.46
N ASN A 10 1.39 16.56 14.02
CA ASN A 10 0.54 17.10 12.96
C ASN A 10 0.98 16.67 11.55
N HIS A 11 2.08 15.94 11.39
CA HIS A 11 2.55 15.48 10.09
C HIS A 11 1.87 14.17 9.65
N TYR A 12 1.42 14.13 8.39
CA TYR A 12 0.73 12.99 7.77
C TYR A 12 1.58 11.70 7.68
N ILE A 13 2.89 11.79 7.92
CA ILE A 13 3.85 10.68 7.83
C ILE A 13 3.44 9.51 8.74
N HIS A 14 2.88 9.79 9.92
CA HIS A 14 2.46 8.76 10.89
C HIS A 14 1.32 7.85 10.41
N ARG A 15 0.54 8.27 9.40
CA ARG A 15 -0.59 7.50 8.87
C ARG A 15 -0.25 6.75 7.57
N SER A 16 0.94 6.96 7.02
CA SER A 16 1.28 6.62 5.63
C SER A 16 1.16 5.12 5.32
N ASN A 17 1.72 4.24 6.16
CA ASN A 17 1.92 2.83 5.79
C ASN A 17 0.61 2.03 5.71
N TRP A 18 -0.23 2.10 6.75
CA TRP A 18 -1.52 1.40 6.74
C TRP A 18 -2.55 2.08 5.83
N LEU A 19 -2.50 3.41 5.70
CA LEU A 19 -3.39 4.14 4.78
C LEU A 19 -3.07 3.80 3.33
N ARG A 20 -1.77 3.70 2.97
CA ARG A 20 -1.34 3.22 1.66
C ARG A 20 -1.87 1.81 1.38
N ALA A 21 -1.69 0.89 2.33
CA ALA A 21 -2.18 -0.48 2.19
C ALA A 21 -3.71 -0.54 2.04
N ALA A 22 -4.46 0.26 2.80
CA ALA A 22 -5.91 0.33 2.71
C ALA A 22 -6.40 0.93 1.38
N VAL A 23 -5.80 2.02 0.91
CA VAL A 23 -6.16 2.66 -0.37
C VAL A 23 -5.84 1.73 -1.54
N LEU A 24 -4.67 1.08 -1.51
CA LEU A 24 -4.30 0.07 -2.51
C LEU A 24 -5.30 -1.10 -2.50
N GLY A 25 -5.64 -1.62 -1.31
CA GLY A 25 -6.65 -2.66 -1.13
C GLY A 25 -8.00 -2.29 -1.75
N ALA A 26 -8.58 -1.16 -1.35
CA ALA A 26 -9.87 -0.72 -1.87
C ALA A 26 -9.84 -0.49 -3.38
N ASN A 27 -8.77 0.11 -3.90
CA ASN A 27 -8.59 0.33 -5.33
C ASN A 27 -8.59 -1.00 -6.11
N ASP A 28 -7.76 -1.94 -5.66
CA ASP A 28 -7.59 -3.22 -6.33
C ASP A 28 -8.87 -4.05 -6.22
N GLY A 29 -9.57 -4.00 -5.08
CA GLY A 29 -10.88 -4.64 -4.90
C GLY A 29 -11.92 -4.10 -5.87
N ILE A 30 -12.02 -2.78 -6.03
CA ILE A 30 -12.95 -2.17 -6.99
C ILE A 30 -12.56 -2.58 -8.42
N ILE A 31 -11.32 -2.37 -8.83
CA ILE A 31 -10.90 -2.58 -10.23
C ILE A 31 -10.96 -4.06 -10.60
N SER A 32 -10.32 -4.94 -9.83
CA SER A 32 -10.19 -6.35 -10.20
C SER A 32 -11.53 -7.08 -10.23
N ILE A 33 -12.40 -6.82 -9.27
CA ILE A 33 -13.72 -7.47 -9.20
C ILE A 33 -14.67 -6.92 -10.26
N SER A 34 -14.61 -5.61 -10.55
CA SER A 34 -15.37 -5.02 -11.66
C SER A 34 -14.89 -5.55 -13.01
N SER A 35 -13.58 -5.60 -13.24
CA SER A 35 -12.96 -6.16 -14.44
C SER A 35 -13.36 -7.62 -14.64
N LEU A 36 -13.28 -8.45 -13.60
CA LEU A 36 -13.69 -9.85 -13.66
C LEU A 36 -15.18 -9.97 -14.00
N ALA A 37 -16.04 -9.22 -13.31
CA ALA A 37 -17.47 -9.22 -13.56
C ALA A 37 -17.81 -8.77 -14.98
N ILE A 38 -17.18 -7.71 -15.49
CA ILE A 38 -17.36 -7.20 -16.86
C ILE A 38 -16.91 -8.24 -17.89
N GLY A 39 -15.75 -8.87 -17.68
CA GLY A 39 -15.25 -9.89 -18.60
C GLY A 39 -16.19 -11.10 -18.70
N VAL A 40 -16.73 -11.57 -17.56
CA VAL A 40 -17.68 -12.69 -17.56
C VAL A 40 -19.04 -12.26 -18.10
N ALA A 41 -19.50 -11.04 -17.80
CA ALA A 41 -20.74 -10.48 -18.35
C ALA A 41 -20.69 -10.35 -19.87
N ALA A 42 -19.55 -9.95 -20.44
CA ALA A 42 -19.36 -9.89 -21.89
C ALA A 42 -19.39 -11.27 -22.58
N ALA A 43 -19.21 -12.36 -21.83
CA ALA A 43 -19.24 -13.74 -22.32
C ALA A 43 -20.50 -14.53 -21.89
N SER A 44 -21.41 -13.95 -21.11
CA SER A 44 -22.52 -14.67 -20.48
C SER A 44 -23.86 -13.95 -20.68
N SER A 45 -24.93 -14.70 -20.90
CA SER A 45 -26.30 -14.17 -21.01
C SER A 45 -27.13 -14.33 -19.73
N THR A 46 -26.59 -15.01 -18.72
CA THR A 46 -27.25 -15.27 -17.43
C THR A 46 -26.41 -14.73 -16.26
N ARG A 47 -27.03 -14.57 -15.09
CA ARG A 47 -26.40 -13.90 -13.93
C ARG A 47 -25.48 -14.85 -13.15
N GLU A 48 -25.79 -16.14 -13.14
CA GLU A 48 -25.14 -17.15 -12.30
C GLU A 48 -23.62 -17.24 -12.53
N PRO A 49 -23.10 -17.27 -13.78
CA PRO A 49 -21.66 -17.31 -14.02
C PRO A 49 -20.95 -16.05 -13.52
N ILE A 50 -21.60 -14.89 -13.66
CA ILE A 50 -21.06 -13.60 -13.26
C ILE A 50 -20.95 -13.57 -11.73
N VAL A 51 -22.02 -13.91 -11.00
CA VAL A 51 -22.02 -13.98 -9.53
C VAL A 51 -20.95 -14.94 -9.02
N LEU A 52 -20.87 -16.15 -9.58
CA LEU A 52 -19.89 -17.16 -9.16
C LEU A 52 -18.46 -16.63 -9.32
N ALA A 53 -18.14 -16.06 -10.49
CA ALA A 53 -16.82 -15.51 -10.76
C ALA A 53 -16.50 -14.33 -9.84
N THR A 54 -17.45 -13.41 -9.66
CA THR A 54 -17.27 -12.22 -8.80
C THR A 54 -17.04 -12.61 -7.33
N VAL A 55 -17.81 -13.56 -6.79
CA VAL A 55 -17.66 -14.03 -5.41
C VAL A 55 -16.34 -14.80 -5.23
N ALA A 56 -16.02 -15.72 -6.15
CA ALA A 56 -14.76 -16.46 -6.10
C ALA A 56 -13.55 -15.51 -6.20
N GLY A 57 -13.60 -14.55 -7.13
CA GLY A 57 -12.58 -13.51 -7.29
C GLY A 57 -12.46 -12.62 -6.06
N LEU A 58 -13.56 -12.27 -5.41
CA LEU A 58 -13.55 -11.45 -4.19
C LEU A 58 -12.81 -12.17 -3.05
N VAL A 59 -13.15 -13.44 -2.81
CA VAL A 59 -12.52 -14.24 -1.75
C VAL A 59 -11.04 -14.49 -2.05
N ALA A 60 -10.73 -14.94 -3.28
CA ALA A 60 -9.37 -15.23 -3.69
C ALA A 60 -8.49 -13.96 -3.67
N GLY A 61 -9.01 -12.85 -4.18
CA GLY A 61 -8.32 -11.56 -4.22
C GLY A 61 -8.07 -10.99 -2.82
N ALA A 62 -9.07 -11.03 -1.93
CA ALA A 62 -8.91 -10.54 -0.56
C ALA A 62 -7.85 -11.34 0.21
N LEU A 63 -7.86 -12.67 0.10
CA LEU A 63 -6.87 -13.55 0.73
C LEU A 63 -5.48 -13.36 0.12
N SER A 64 -5.38 -13.29 -1.20
CA SER A 64 -4.10 -13.07 -1.89
C SER A 64 -3.49 -11.72 -1.51
N MET A 65 -4.30 -10.68 -1.36
CA MET A 65 -3.85 -9.35 -0.98
C MET A 65 -3.43 -9.27 0.50
N ALA A 66 -4.20 -9.88 1.39
CA ALA A 66 -3.82 -9.96 2.81
C ALA A 66 -2.51 -10.77 2.99
N ALA A 67 -2.41 -11.92 2.34
CA ALA A 67 -1.22 -12.76 2.38
C ALA A 67 -0.01 -12.07 1.74
N GLY A 68 -0.20 -11.42 0.59
CA GLY A 68 0.86 -10.69 -0.11
C GLY A 68 1.42 -9.54 0.73
N GLU A 69 0.55 -8.73 1.35
CA GLU A 69 1.00 -7.64 2.20
C GLU A 69 1.65 -8.16 3.50
N TYR A 70 1.12 -9.25 4.09
CA TYR A 70 1.75 -9.89 5.24
C TYR A 70 3.16 -10.37 4.92
N VAL A 71 3.33 -11.11 3.81
CA VAL A 71 4.63 -11.64 3.39
C VAL A 71 5.60 -10.51 3.06
N SER A 72 5.16 -9.48 2.34
CA SER A 72 6.00 -8.33 1.99
C SER A 72 6.51 -7.60 3.23
N VAL A 73 5.62 -7.27 4.16
CA VAL A 73 5.99 -6.51 5.37
C VAL A 73 6.73 -7.38 6.38
N SER A 74 6.47 -8.69 6.42
CA SER A 74 7.26 -9.64 7.24
C SER A 74 8.68 -9.76 6.71
N SER A 75 8.85 -9.88 5.38
CA SER A 75 10.19 -9.91 4.78
C SER A 75 10.97 -8.63 5.07
N GLN A 76 10.33 -7.46 5.06
CA GLN A 76 10.95 -6.22 5.50
C GLN A 76 11.40 -6.30 6.97
N THR A 77 10.52 -6.81 7.84
CA THR A 77 10.82 -6.99 9.28
C THR A 77 12.01 -7.92 9.49
N ASP A 78 12.12 -9.00 8.70
CA ASP A 78 13.21 -9.96 8.81
C ASP A 78 14.55 -9.35 8.35
N THR A 79 14.54 -8.54 7.28
CA THR A 79 15.73 -7.77 6.85
C THR A 79 16.15 -6.75 7.92
N GLU A 80 15.21 -5.98 8.45
CA GLU A 80 15.47 -4.99 9.52
C GLU A 80 16.11 -5.66 10.75
N LYS A 81 15.59 -6.82 11.17
CA LYS A 81 16.18 -7.58 12.29
C LYS A 81 17.59 -8.08 11.99
N ALA A 82 17.82 -8.60 10.79
CA ALA A 82 19.13 -9.10 10.39
C ALA A 82 20.18 -7.97 10.37
N ASP A 83 19.81 -6.79 9.89
CA ASP A 83 20.70 -5.62 9.91
C ASP A 83 20.96 -5.13 11.35
N ILE A 84 19.94 -5.12 12.22
CA ILE A 84 20.12 -4.79 13.65
C ILE A 84 21.06 -5.79 14.33
N GLU A 85 20.92 -7.09 14.07
CA GLU A 85 21.82 -8.11 14.63
C GLU A 85 23.26 -7.95 14.12
N ARG A 86 23.44 -7.55 12.86
CA ARG A 86 24.76 -7.21 12.30
C ARG A 86 25.35 -5.99 12.99
N GLU A 87 24.57 -4.93 13.15
CA GLU A 87 24.98 -3.68 13.83
C GLU A 87 25.43 -3.95 15.28
N ILE A 88 24.68 -4.78 16.01
CA ILE A 88 25.04 -5.20 17.38
C ILE A 88 26.41 -5.90 17.41
N LYS A 89 26.75 -6.64 16.36
CA LYS A 89 28.05 -7.31 16.24
C LYS A 89 29.15 -6.31 15.88
N GLU A 90 28.90 -5.43 14.92
CA GLU A 90 29.84 -4.39 14.46
C GLU A 90 30.20 -3.42 15.60
N LEU A 91 29.22 -2.95 16.38
CA LEU A 91 29.45 -2.11 17.57
C LEU A 91 30.30 -2.81 18.65
N LYS A 92 30.27 -4.14 18.74
CA LYS A 92 31.09 -4.91 19.69
C LYS A 92 32.49 -5.18 19.17
N GLU A 93 32.62 -5.50 17.88
CA GLU A 93 33.87 -5.95 17.28
C GLU A 93 34.74 -4.78 16.78
N MET A 94 34.11 -3.69 16.33
CA MET A 94 34.76 -2.57 15.64
C MET A 94 34.26 -1.18 16.10
N PRO A 95 34.20 -0.89 17.42
CA PRO A 95 33.56 0.33 17.93
C PRO A 95 34.16 1.63 17.41
N ASN A 96 35.47 1.67 17.16
CA ASN A 96 36.14 2.86 16.62
C ASN A 96 35.79 3.10 15.13
N GLU A 97 35.61 2.02 14.36
CA GLU A 97 35.24 2.13 12.95
C GLU A 97 33.77 2.58 12.84
N GLU A 98 32.88 2.03 13.65
CA GLU A 98 31.47 2.44 13.71
C GLU A 98 31.32 3.92 14.08
N LEU A 99 32.06 4.40 15.07
CA LEU A 99 32.08 5.83 15.42
C LEU A 99 32.53 6.71 14.24
N ASN A 100 33.56 6.27 13.51
CA ASN A 100 34.06 6.98 12.33
C ASN A 100 33.05 6.95 11.17
N ILE A 101 32.31 5.86 10.98
CA ILE A 101 31.24 5.75 9.99
C ILE A 101 30.09 6.68 10.35
N LEU A 102 29.65 6.69 11.61
CA LEU A 102 28.60 7.60 12.08
C LEU A 102 28.97 9.07 11.86
N ALA A 103 30.23 9.44 12.16
CA ALA A 103 30.74 10.79 11.87
C ALA A 103 30.67 11.09 10.36
N GLN A 104 31.11 10.17 9.50
CA GLN A 104 31.04 10.33 8.04
C GLN A 104 29.59 10.46 7.52
N ILE A 105 28.62 9.78 8.14
CA ILE A 105 27.20 9.94 7.82
C ILE A 105 26.75 11.38 8.06
N TYR A 106 27.12 11.97 9.21
CA TYR A 106 26.78 13.35 9.50
C TYR A 106 27.56 14.37 8.65
N GLU A 107 28.81 14.09 8.29
CA GLU A 107 29.55 14.90 7.31
C GLU A 107 28.81 14.94 5.96
N LYS A 108 28.38 13.77 5.46
CA LYS A 108 27.59 13.68 4.22
C LYS A 108 26.26 14.41 4.31
N ARG A 109 25.66 14.49 5.49
CA ARG A 109 24.44 15.27 5.76
C ARG A 109 24.70 16.78 5.86
N GLY A 110 25.97 17.22 5.85
CA GLY A 110 26.37 18.62 5.74
C GLY A 110 27.07 19.20 6.98
N LEU A 111 27.37 18.39 8.00
CA LEU A 111 28.17 18.86 9.14
C LEU A 111 29.66 18.98 8.76
N LYS A 112 30.35 19.93 9.39
CA LYS A 112 31.82 19.97 9.33
C LYS A 112 32.38 18.75 10.05
N LYS A 113 33.56 18.28 9.62
CA LYS A 113 34.23 17.11 10.20
C LYS A 113 34.33 17.13 11.72
N GLU A 114 34.73 18.27 12.30
CA GLU A 114 34.86 18.41 13.75
C GLU A 114 33.50 18.31 14.45
N THR A 115 32.46 18.91 13.88
CA THR A 115 31.10 18.86 14.41
C THR A 115 30.48 17.47 14.26
N ALA A 116 30.72 16.81 13.13
CA ALA A 116 30.21 15.48 12.85
C ALA A 116 30.78 14.43 13.81
N MET A 117 32.08 14.50 14.08
CA MET A 117 32.73 13.66 15.10
C MET A 117 32.17 13.93 16.50
N GLN A 118 31.99 15.21 16.86
CA GLN A 118 31.40 15.57 18.16
C GLN A 118 29.97 15.02 18.32
N VAL A 119 29.14 15.16 17.28
CA VAL A 119 27.76 14.62 17.26
C VAL A 119 27.76 13.10 17.36
N ALA A 120 28.65 12.42 16.64
CA ALA A 120 28.78 10.97 16.72
C ALA A 120 29.13 10.52 18.15
N ILE A 121 30.13 11.15 18.78
CA ILE A 121 30.53 10.84 20.18
C ILE A 121 29.35 11.04 21.14
N GLU A 122 28.72 12.21 21.14
CA GLU A 122 27.64 12.53 22.07
C GLU A 122 26.42 11.62 21.92
N LEU A 123 26.09 11.21 20.68
CA LEU A 123 24.97 10.31 20.41
C LEU A 123 25.30 8.85 20.72
N THR A 124 26.53 8.40 20.42
CA THR A 124 27.02 7.07 20.78
C THR A 124 27.06 6.89 22.31
N GLU A 125 27.48 7.90 23.06
CA GLU A 125 27.47 7.88 24.54
C GLU A 125 26.06 7.76 25.12
N LYS A 126 25.07 8.38 24.46
CA LYS A 126 23.68 8.33 24.90
C LYS A 126 23.00 7.01 24.55
N ASP A 127 23.13 6.57 23.30
CA ASP A 127 22.53 5.36 22.75
C ASP A 127 23.19 4.99 21.41
N ALA A 128 24.27 4.22 21.45
CA ALA A 128 24.99 3.77 20.27
C ALA A 128 24.07 3.01 19.30
N LEU A 129 23.42 1.94 19.78
CA LEU A 129 22.59 1.09 18.94
C LEU A 129 21.41 1.87 18.36
N GLY A 130 20.66 2.61 19.18
CA GLY A 130 19.52 3.39 18.69
C GLY A 130 19.92 4.49 17.70
N THR A 131 21.11 5.07 17.86
CA THR A 131 21.64 6.06 16.92
C THR A 131 21.97 5.43 15.57
N HIS A 132 22.69 4.31 15.54
CA HIS A 132 22.98 3.61 14.27
C HIS A 132 21.70 3.09 13.61
N ILE A 133 20.78 2.49 14.37
CA ILE A 133 19.47 2.06 13.86
C ILE A 133 18.72 3.22 13.17
N ARG A 134 18.71 4.41 13.78
CA ARG A 134 18.03 5.59 13.23
C ARG A 134 18.77 6.24 12.08
N ASP A 135 20.07 6.50 12.25
CA ASP A 135 20.83 7.39 11.38
C ASP A 135 21.64 6.67 10.30
N GLU A 136 21.97 5.41 10.52
CA GLU A 136 22.60 4.55 9.51
C GLU A 136 21.56 3.68 8.81
N LEU A 137 20.76 2.91 9.55
CA LEU A 137 19.78 1.99 8.96
C LEU A 137 18.47 2.70 8.55
N GLY A 138 18.19 3.90 9.07
CA GLY A 138 16.95 4.64 8.78
C GLY A 138 15.69 4.01 9.38
N ILE A 139 15.84 3.14 10.38
CA ILE A 139 14.76 2.43 11.06
C ILE A 139 14.30 3.27 12.25
N ASN A 140 13.05 3.70 12.25
CA ASN A 140 12.48 4.58 13.27
C ASN A 140 11.17 3.97 13.77
N GLU A 141 10.71 4.31 14.98
CA GLU A 141 9.43 3.80 15.52
C GLU A 141 8.22 4.05 14.60
N ILE A 142 8.27 5.14 13.82
CA ILE A 142 7.22 5.52 12.85
C ILE A 142 7.28 4.66 11.58
N SER A 143 8.47 4.17 11.19
CA SER A 143 8.67 3.37 9.98
C SER A 143 8.60 1.86 10.23
N GLN A 144 8.54 1.42 11.49
CA GLN A 144 8.49 -0.01 11.83
C GLN A 144 7.39 -0.74 11.07
N ALA A 145 7.80 -1.83 10.43
CA ALA A 145 6.94 -2.74 9.72
C ALA A 145 5.90 -3.37 10.67
N LYS A 146 4.61 -3.30 10.31
CA LYS A 146 3.50 -3.92 11.07
C LYS A 146 2.75 -4.90 10.18
N PRO A 147 3.26 -6.15 10.01
CA PRO A 147 2.74 -7.08 9.01
C PRO A 147 1.25 -7.39 9.14
N ILE A 148 0.79 -7.69 10.36
CA ILE A 148 -0.62 -8.02 10.61
C ILE A 148 -1.52 -6.82 10.32
N GLN A 149 -1.11 -5.62 10.74
CA GLN A 149 -1.89 -4.41 10.49
C GLN A 149 -2.01 -4.12 9.00
N ALA A 150 -0.92 -4.25 8.25
CA ALA A 150 -0.91 -4.03 6.81
C ALA A 150 -1.79 -5.06 6.07
N ALA A 151 -1.68 -6.34 6.43
CA ALA A 151 -2.46 -7.43 5.86
C ALA A 151 -3.97 -7.30 6.11
N VAL A 152 -4.37 -6.98 7.35
CA VAL A 152 -5.78 -6.77 7.69
C VAL A 152 -6.31 -5.51 7.00
N ALA A 153 -5.54 -4.42 6.99
CA ALA A 153 -5.95 -3.19 6.33
C ALA A 153 -6.15 -3.39 4.82
N SER A 154 -5.23 -4.08 4.15
CA SER A 154 -5.30 -4.34 2.71
C SER A 154 -6.44 -5.30 2.37
N GLY A 155 -6.53 -6.46 3.03
CA GLY A 155 -7.55 -7.48 2.77
C GLY A 155 -8.97 -7.01 3.08
N ALA A 156 -9.17 -6.30 4.20
CA ALA A 156 -10.47 -5.74 4.53
C ALA A 156 -10.88 -4.65 3.55
N SER A 157 -9.95 -3.77 3.17
CA SER A 157 -10.22 -2.70 2.21
C SER A 157 -10.51 -3.26 0.81
N PHE A 158 -9.79 -4.30 0.39
CA PHE A 158 -10.09 -5.05 -0.84
C PHE A 158 -11.50 -5.63 -0.81
N THR A 159 -11.88 -6.26 0.30
CA THR A 159 -13.22 -6.82 0.47
C THR A 159 -14.28 -5.74 0.34
N VAL A 160 -14.11 -4.61 1.04
CA VAL A 160 -15.04 -3.47 0.96
C VAL A 160 -15.12 -2.94 -0.48
N GLY A 161 -13.97 -2.76 -1.13
CA GLY A 161 -13.90 -2.30 -2.52
C GLY A 161 -14.59 -3.25 -3.49
N GLY A 162 -14.37 -4.56 -3.36
CA GLY A 162 -14.92 -5.58 -4.25
C GLY A 162 -16.37 -5.97 -3.95
N VAL A 163 -16.89 -5.70 -2.75
CA VAL A 163 -18.33 -5.82 -2.47
C VAL A 163 -19.15 -4.83 -3.30
N LEU A 164 -18.61 -3.63 -3.58
CA LEU A 164 -19.31 -2.61 -4.37
C LEU A 164 -19.72 -3.12 -5.77
N PRO A 165 -18.82 -3.63 -6.63
CA PRO A 165 -19.21 -4.22 -7.91
C PRO A 165 -20.03 -5.51 -7.75
N LEU A 166 -19.81 -6.31 -6.70
CA LEU A 166 -20.67 -7.48 -6.43
C LEU A 166 -22.13 -7.08 -6.22
N LEU A 167 -22.40 -5.98 -5.51
CA LEU A 167 -23.76 -5.46 -5.37
C LEU A 167 -24.36 -5.10 -6.73
N ILE A 168 -23.58 -4.54 -7.65
CA ILE A 168 -24.04 -4.26 -9.01
C ILE A 168 -24.41 -5.56 -9.73
N VAL A 169 -23.57 -6.60 -9.66
CA VAL A 169 -23.85 -7.91 -10.27
C VAL A 169 -25.17 -8.51 -9.75
N LEU A 170 -25.42 -8.38 -8.44
CA LEU A 170 -26.61 -8.97 -7.80
C LEU A 170 -27.91 -8.23 -8.19
N PHE A 171 -27.88 -6.91 -8.30
CA PHE A 171 -29.10 -6.10 -8.41
C PHE A 171 -29.32 -5.44 -9.78
N ALA A 172 -28.29 -5.22 -10.59
CA ALA A 172 -28.45 -4.60 -11.90
C ALA A 172 -29.08 -5.57 -12.92
N PRO A 173 -29.80 -5.08 -13.94
CA PRO A 173 -30.28 -5.91 -15.05
C PRO A 173 -29.14 -6.66 -15.73
N VAL A 174 -29.42 -7.90 -16.18
CA VAL A 174 -28.42 -8.71 -16.91
C VAL A 174 -28.11 -8.10 -18.28
N GLN A 175 -29.13 -7.56 -18.93
CA GLN A 175 -28.96 -6.87 -20.20
C GLN A 175 -28.13 -5.59 -20.00
N GLY A 176 -26.95 -5.55 -20.64
CA GLY A 176 -26.03 -4.42 -20.53
C GLY A 176 -25.33 -4.31 -19.17
N MET A 177 -25.17 -5.42 -18.44
CA MET A 177 -24.53 -5.44 -17.13
C MET A 177 -23.11 -4.83 -17.16
N GLU A 178 -22.38 -4.99 -18.25
CA GLU A 178 -21.06 -4.40 -18.48
C GLU A 178 -21.06 -2.87 -18.39
N TYR A 179 -22.13 -2.21 -18.88
CA TYR A 179 -22.26 -0.75 -18.81
C TYR A 179 -22.63 -0.28 -17.41
N TRP A 180 -23.49 -1.03 -16.72
CA TRP A 180 -23.82 -0.76 -15.31
C TRP A 180 -22.58 -0.88 -14.42
N LEU A 181 -21.85 -1.98 -14.56
CA LEU A 181 -20.60 -2.21 -13.84
C LEU A 181 -19.59 -1.08 -14.13
N TYR A 182 -19.35 -0.76 -15.40
CA TYR A 182 -18.42 0.31 -15.76
C TYR A 182 -18.82 1.66 -15.15
N GLY A 183 -20.09 2.08 -15.33
CA GLY A 183 -20.58 3.37 -14.85
C GLY A 183 -20.44 3.52 -13.32
N PHE A 184 -20.89 2.53 -12.56
CA PHE A 184 -20.78 2.54 -11.11
C PHE A 184 -19.33 2.42 -10.62
N THR A 185 -18.51 1.61 -11.30
CA THR A 185 -17.09 1.49 -10.97
C THR A 185 -16.37 2.82 -11.08
N ILE A 186 -16.61 3.59 -12.14
CA ILE A 186 -16.02 4.92 -12.29
C ILE A 186 -16.45 5.85 -11.15
N ILE A 187 -17.72 5.80 -10.72
CA ILE A 187 -18.20 6.57 -9.56
C ILE A 187 -17.44 6.15 -8.29
N PHE A 188 -17.29 4.84 -8.03
CA PHE A 188 -16.57 4.34 -6.86
C PHE A 188 -15.10 4.76 -6.87
N LEU A 189 -14.44 4.68 -8.03
CA LEU A 189 -13.04 5.10 -8.21
C LEU A 189 -12.86 6.61 -8.03
N ILE A 190 -13.81 7.44 -8.48
CA ILE A 190 -13.81 8.89 -8.23
C ILE A 190 -13.91 9.17 -6.73
N ILE A 191 -14.82 8.50 -6.03
CA ILE A 191 -15.00 8.67 -4.58
C ILE A 191 -13.73 8.24 -3.84
N LEU A 192 -13.19 7.06 -4.15
CA LEU A 192 -11.96 6.56 -3.54
C LEU A 192 -10.77 7.49 -3.84
N GLY A 193 -10.62 7.96 -5.07
CA GLY A 193 -9.57 8.89 -5.46
C GLY A 193 -9.66 10.22 -4.71
N ALA A 194 -10.87 10.75 -4.50
CA ALA A 194 -11.08 11.99 -3.76
C ALA A 194 -10.80 11.83 -2.25
N THR A 195 -11.28 10.74 -1.63
CA THR A 195 -11.09 10.49 -0.21
C THR A 195 -9.62 10.20 0.10
N SER A 196 -8.97 9.31 -0.67
CA SER A 196 -7.56 8.97 -0.50
C SER A 196 -6.62 10.17 -0.68
N ALA A 197 -6.90 11.04 -1.67
CA ALA A 197 -6.12 12.24 -1.88
C ALA A 197 -6.25 13.23 -0.72
N LYS A 198 -7.47 13.42 -0.20
CA LYS A 198 -7.73 14.31 0.94
C LYS A 198 -7.05 13.79 2.21
N THR A 199 -7.09 12.48 2.45
CA THR A 199 -6.44 11.87 3.63
C THR A 199 -4.91 11.82 3.51
N GLY A 200 -4.39 11.72 2.29
CA GLY A 200 -2.95 11.67 2.00
C GLY A 200 -2.31 13.03 1.68
N GLY A 201 -3.07 14.13 1.77
CA GLY A 201 -2.55 15.49 1.49
C GLY A 201 -2.14 15.74 0.03
N SER A 202 -2.71 15.00 -0.93
CA SER A 202 -2.36 15.10 -2.36
C SER A 202 -3.47 15.73 -3.22
N SER A 203 -3.17 16.02 -4.48
CA SER A 203 -4.14 16.62 -5.40
C SER A 203 -5.26 15.63 -5.77
N ILE A 204 -6.50 15.95 -5.39
CA ILE A 204 -7.71 15.17 -5.70
C ILE A 204 -7.83 14.89 -7.20
N LYS A 205 -7.63 15.90 -8.05
CA LYS A 205 -7.76 15.76 -9.51
C LYS A 205 -6.77 14.73 -10.07
N LYS A 206 -5.51 14.76 -9.62
CA LYS A 206 -4.47 13.83 -10.07
C LYS A 206 -4.78 12.39 -9.61
N ALA A 207 -5.25 12.23 -8.38
CA ALA A 207 -5.59 10.92 -7.83
C ALA A 207 -6.77 10.27 -8.56
N ILE A 208 -7.85 11.01 -8.77
CA ILE A 208 -9.01 10.56 -9.55
C ILE A 208 -8.56 10.13 -10.95
N LEU A 209 -7.88 11.02 -11.68
CA LEU A 209 -7.50 10.77 -13.06
C LEU A 209 -6.64 9.51 -13.21
N ARG A 210 -5.64 9.35 -12.34
CA ARG A 210 -4.77 8.17 -12.33
C ARG A 210 -5.56 6.89 -12.13
N ILE A 211 -6.44 6.86 -11.13
CA ILE A 211 -7.17 5.65 -10.77
C ILE A 211 -8.23 5.31 -11.83
N THR A 212 -8.98 6.30 -12.31
CA THR A 212 -10.04 6.06 -13.30
C THR A 212 -9.47 5.65 -14.65
N ILE A 213 -8.33 6.21 -15.09
CA ILE A 213 -7.69 5.81 -16.37
C ILE A 213 -7.29 4.33 -16.31
N TRP A 214 -6.55 3.92 -15.29
CA TRP A 214 -6.12 2.54 -15.16
C TRP A 214 -7.28 1.58 -14.94
N GLY A 215 -8.30 2.00 -14.18
CA GLY A 215 -9.55 1.25 -14.02
C GLY A 215 -10.28 1.04 -15.36
N THR A 216 -10.42 2.09 -16.17
CA THR A 216 -11.02 1.99 -17.51
C THR A 216 -10.24 1.04 -18.40
N ILE A 217 -8.91 1.15 -18.45
CA ILE A 217 -8.07 0.28 -19.27
C ILE A 217 -8.27 -1.19 -18.85
N ALA A 218 -8.20 -1.47 -17.55
CA ALA A 218 -8.38 -2.83 -17.02
C ALA A 218 -9.76 -3.41 -17.38
N MET A 219 -10.83 -2.64 -17.19
CA MET A 219 -12.20 -3.08 -17.49
C MET A 219 -12.42 -3.30 -18.99
N VAL A 220 -11.89 -2.42 -19.84
CA VAL A 220 -11.97 -2.56 -21.32
C VAL A 220 -11.24 -3.82 -21.77
N LEU A 221 -10.01 -4.05 -21.29
CA LEU A 221 -9.25 -5.25 -21.63
C LEU A 221 -9.96 -6.53 -21.18
N SER A 222 -10.55 -6.53 -19.97
CA SER A 222 -11.35 -7.68 -19.51
C SER A 222 -12.61 -7.90 -20.35
N ALA A 223 -13.30 -6.83 -20.75
CA ALA A 223 -14.45 -6.93 -21.65
C ALA A 223 -14.05 -7.54 -23.00
N LEU A 224 -12.92 -7.10 -23.58
CA LEU A 224 -12.39 -7.64 -24.83
C LEU A 224 -12.11 -9.13 -24.74
N VAL A 225 -11.49 -9.59 -23.64
CA VAL A 225 -11.30 -11.03 -23.39
C VAL A 225 -12.66 -11.73 -23.35
N GLY A 226 -13.63 -11.20 -22.61
CA GLY A 226 -14.99 -11.75 -22.55
C GLY A 226 -15.64 -11.91 -23.93
N TYR A 227 -15.64 -10.85 -24.73
CA TYR A 227 -16.20 -10.87 -26.09
C TYR A 227 -15.48 -11.85 -27.01
N LEU A 228 -14.15 -11.97 -26.92
CA LEU A 228 -13.39 -12.91 -27.73
C LEU A 228 -13.74 -14.37 -27.39
N PHE A 229 -13.94 -14.70 -26.12
CA PHE A 229 -14.25 -16.07 -25.70
C PHE A 229 -15.73 -16.40 -25.84
N GLY A 230 -16.65 -15.46 -25.62
CA GLY A 230 -18.10 -15.66 -25.80
C GLY A 230 -18.55 -15.84 -27.25
N VAL A 231 -17.70 -15.50 -28.22
CA VAL A 231 -17.97 -15.70 -29.66
C VAL A 231 -17.41 -17.03 -30.18
N ASN A 232 -16.43 -17.63 -29.49
CA ASN A 232 -15.61 -18.74 -30.02
C ASN A 232 -15.78 -20.08 -29.29
N ILE A 233 -16.65 -20.17 -28.28
CA ILE A 233 -16.95 -21.39 -27.50
C ILE A 233 -18.47 -21.51 -27.38
#